data_AF-A0A946KLT3-F1
#
_entry.id   AF-A0A946KLT3-F1
#
_cell.length_a   1.000
_cell.length_b   1.000
_cell.length_c   1.000
_cell.angle_alpha   90.00
_cell.angle_beta   90.00
_cell.angle_gamma   90.00
#
_symmetry.space_group_name_H-M   'P 1'
#
loop_
_entity.id
_entity.type
_entity.pdbx_description
1 polymer ?
#
loop_
_entity_poly.entity_id
_entity_poly.type
_entity_poly.pdbx_seq_one_letter_code
_entity_poly.pdbx_strand_id
1 'polypeptide(L)'
;MADLGSEGITINVFGGGTFADVFVAEGIWSADQVDPSYDGSPARFVADQTIAQQGFASAEPYQYEHVIEEYGKAVAFELLHDAGFQVYSQTVGIRPDDLESLRGCLELIVPVIQQSVVDYDAAPERANAMIVDAVTQFEDFWVYDMDLAAFSVQAQRDLGLVGNGPDGIVGNMDEARVQTVIDKIAAAGMDFEAGLSVGDIVTNEFIDTSISFPEYGPNYMAFDANGDGVITIGVAAAGPADDGSYYQAVVDAAIRLSAENGFEDPIVVDKIEAANAATELSNLAEQGVDIIIVGASEIAEPLPDLTEQYSDIFWYCNCGAGFESLPGLAQSLDDSSEISYSAGYASGLLLQERGSAVAYFIGCCDLNFEMEALAGFEMGLAAVDPSFTVTYVPTGGYPYDFDNVPNATEAFNTALGEGVGVVYPYLGGAHEAIVQLANENGVATLSAGPSDVCTREGDLTWDIAVRFDGGDYVAAIFPQIFSGAVTEGQTKVFRVGVDPEPGAVICNATADQQAAMDAVYAEIADGAFAAEFGAIKAEAYGY
;
A
#
# COMPACT_ATOMS: atom_id res chain seq x y z
N MET A 1 16.44 -9.58 -8.46
CA MET A 1 17.33 -9.12 -9.55
C MET A 1 18.59 -8.47 -8.98
N ALA A 2 18.49 -7.59 -7.99
CA ALA A 2 19.63 -6.93 -7.35
C ALA A 2 20.48 -7.85 -6.44
N ASP A 3 19.84 -8.84 -5.82
CA ASP A 3 20.46 -9.95 -5.10
C ASP A 3 21.39 -10.76 -6.02
N LEU A 4 20.92 -11.15 -7.21
CA LEU A 4 21.70 -11.86 -8.22
C LEU A 4 22.95 -11.06 -8.62
N GLY A 5 22.80 -9.74 -8.72
CA GLY A 5 23.91 -8.80 -8.91
C GLY A 5 24.94 -8.87 -7.79
N SER A 6 24.48 -8.70 -6.55
CA SER A 6 25.31 -8.69 -5.35
C SER A 6 26.05 -10.01 -5.10
N GLU A 7 25.43 -11.13 -5.46
CA GLU A 7 26.00 -12.47 -5.32
C GLU A 7 26.94 -12.86 -6.47
N GLY A 8 27.05 -12.03 -7.52
CA GLY A 8 27.88 -12.32 -8.68
C GLY A 8 27.36 -13.47 -9.54
N ILE A 9 26.05 -13.72 -9.52
CA ILE A 9 25.41 -14.78 -10.30
C ILE A 9 25.53 -14.44 -11.80
N THR A 10 25.85 -15.45 -12.61
CA THR A 10 25.86 -15.29 -14.08
C THR A 10 24.42 -15.23 -14.59
N ILE A 11 24.11 -14.24 -15.42
CA ILE A 11 22.78 -14.03 -16.00
C ILE A 11 22.81 -14.45 -17.47
N ASN A 12 22.22 -15.61 -17.77
CA ASN A 12 22.16 -16.13 -19.13
C ASN A 12 20.93 -15.59 -19.88
N VAL A 13 21.18 -14.75 -20.89
CA VAL A 13 20.16 -14.01 -21.65
C VAL A 13 20.43 -14.08 -23.14
N PHE A 14 19.44 -13.77 -23.98
CA PHE A 14 19.67 -13.67 -25.42
C PHE A 14 20.66 -12.54 -25.73
N GLY A 15 21.59 -12.78 -26.65
CA GLY A 15 22.49 -11.75 -27.13
C GLY A 15 21.75 -10.57 -27.77
N GLY A 16 22.05 -9.35 -27.32
CA GLY A 16 21.42 -8.12 -27.80
C GLY A 16 20.14 -7.73 -27.05
N GLY A 17 19.83 -8.35 -25.91
CA GLY A 17 18.71 -7.95 -25.05
C GLY A 17 18.93 -6.60 -24.37
N THR A 18 18.08 -5.61 -24.70
CA THR A 18 18.13 -4.23 -24.19
C THR A 18 18.04 -4.12 -22.66
N PHE A 19 17.27 -5.00 -22.00
CA PHE A 19 17.06 -4.93 -20.55
C PHE A 19 18.35 -5.20 -19.76
N ALA A 20 19.23 -6.07 -20.26
CA ALA A 20 20.48 -6.41 -19.59
C ALA A 20 21.43 -5.21 -19.56
N ASP A 21 21.52 -4.47 -20.68
CA ASP A 21 22.33 -3.25 -20.76
C ASP A 21 21.79 -2.15 -19.83
N VAL A 22 20.46 -2.04 -19.68
CA VAL A 22 19.83 -1.11 -18.73
C VAL A 22 20.19 -1.48 -17.29
N PHE A 23 20.03 -2.74 -16.89
CA PHE A 23 20.37 -3.16 -15.52
C PHE A 23 21.87 -3.04 -15.22
N VAL A 24 22.74 -3.21 -16.21
CA VAL A 24 24.17 -2.90 -16.06
C VAL A 24 24.41 -1.40 -15.87
N ALA A 25 23.73 -0.54 -16.62
CA ALA A 25 23.86 0.90 -16.49
C ALA A 25 23.32 1.45 -15.15
N GLU A 26 22.27 0.84 -14.63
CA GLU A 26 21.69 1.14 -13.31
C GLU A 26 22.51 0.58 -12.16
N GLY A 27 23.55 -0.22 -12.44
CA GLY A 27 24.42 -0.83 -11.43
C GLY A 27 23.79 -2.01 -10.70
N ILE A 28 22.67 -2.54 -11.19
CA ILE A 28 22.03 -3.74 -10.67
C ILE A 28 22.91 -4.96 -10.95
N TRP A 29 23.48 -5.03 -12.16
CA TRP A 29 24.42 -6.08 -12.57
C TRP A 29 25.75 -5.48 -13.02
N SER A 30 26.82 -6.27 -12.99
CA SER A 30 28.05 -5.94 -13.70
C SER A 30 28.07 -6.56 -15.10
N ALA A 31 28.77 -5.93 -16.04
CA ALA A 31 28.83 -6.38 -17.43
C ALA A 31 29.41 -7.80 -17.59
N ASP A 32 30.26 -8.24 -16.66
CA ASP A 32 30.84 -9.58 -16.63
C ASP A 32 29.89 -10.66 -16.11
N GLN A 33 28.78 -10.28 -15.47
CA GLN A 33 27.72 -11.22 -15.11
C GLN A 33 26.84 -11.61 -16.30
N VAL A 34 26.75 -10.75 -17.34
CA VAL A 34 25.84 -10.97 -18.47
C VAL A 34 26.46 -11.97 -19.45
N ASP A 35 25.76 -13.10 -19.62
CA ASP A 35 26.13 -14.14 -20.57
C ASP A 35 25.12 -14.20 -21.73
N PRO A 36 25.49 -13.69 -22.93
CA PRO A 36 24.60 -13.57 -24.07
C PRO A 36 24.39 -14.88 -24.86
N SER A 37 24.76 -16.04 -24.29
CA SER A 37 24.71 -17.32 -25.01
C SER A 37 23.36 -18.04 -24.91
N TYR A 38 22.33 -17.46 -24.29
CA TYR A 38 21.05 -18.14 -24.16
C TYR A 38 20.48 -18.42 -25.56
N ASP A 39 20.06 -19.67 -25.78
CA ASP A 39 19.59 -20.15 -27.09
C ASP A 39 18.09 -20.48 -27.09
N GLY A 40 17.38 -20.12 -26.02
CA GLY A 40 15.96 -20.45 -25.84
C GLY A 40 15.72 -21.83 -25.24
N SER A 41 16.76 -22.64 -25.01
CA SER A 41 16.62 -23.97 -24.43
C SER A 41 16.90 -24.00 -22.92
N PRO A 42 16.30 -24.94 -22.16
CA PRO A 42 16.60 -25.09 -20.74
C PRO A 42 17.96 -25.76 -20.47
N ALA A 43 18.65 -26.25 -21.50
CA ALA A 43 19.79 -27.15 -21.36
C ALA A 43 20.93 -26.55 -20.52
N ARG A 44 21.15 -25.23 -20.65
CA ARG A 44 22.19 -24.52 -19.91
C ARG A 44 21.89 -24.47 -18.41
N PHE A 45 20.73 -23.97 -18.01
CA PHE A 45 20.32 -23.91 -16.61
C PHE A 45 20.21 -25.30 -15.95
N VAL A 46 19.73 -26.31 -16.69
CA VAL A 46 19.68 -27.69 -16.18
C VAL A 46 21.07 -28.24 -15.89
N ALA A 47 22.05 -27.95 -16.76
CA ALA A 47 23.44 -28.38 -16.59
C ALA A 47 24.20 -27.61 -15.51
N ASP A 48 23.86 -26.33 -15.31
CA ASP A 48 24.49 -25.44 -14.35
C ASP A 48 23.45 -24.59 -13.61
N GLN A 49 23.06 -25.08 -12.42
CA GLN A 49 22.06 -24.44 -11.57
C GLN A 49 22.63 -23.27 -10.75
N THR A 50 23.87 -22.82 -11.04
CA THR A 50 24.49 -21.66 -10.38
C THR A 50 24.31 -20.36 -11.15
N ILE A 51 23.55 -20.40 -12.26
CA ILE A 51 23.23 -19.24 -13.09
C ILE A 51 21.75 -18.84 -12.88
N ALA A 52 21.43 -17.59 -13.21
CA ALA A 52 20.07 -17.18 -13.52
C ALA A 52 19.86 -17.22 -15.03
N GLN A 53 18.66 -17.56 -15.50
CA GLN A 53 18.37 -17.67 -16.93
C GLN A 53 17.09 -16.92 -17.27
N GLN A 54 17.09 -16.25 -18.42
CA GLN A 54 15.90 -15.65 -19.01
C GLN A 54 14.82 -16.73 -19.30
N GLY A 55 13.56 -16.36 -19.12
CA GLY A 55 12.39 -17.16 -19.49
C GLY A 55 11.08 -16.37 -19.38
N PHE A 56 9.96 -16.96 -19.79
CA PHE A 56 8.61 -16.47 -19.56
C PHE A 56 8.04 -17.02 -18.26
N ALA A 57 7.63 -16.13 -17.35
CA ALA A 57 6.97 -16.54 -16.09
C ALA A 57 5.69 -17.35 -16.33
N SER A 58 5.04 -17.16 -17.48
CA SER A 58 3.83 -17.89 -17.88
C SER A 58 4.08 -19.24 -18.55
N ALA A 59 5.32 -19.75 -18.60
CA ALA A 59 5.59 -21.06 -19.19
C ALA A 59 6.72 -21.83 -18.49
N GLU A 60 7.87 -21.20 -18.30
CA GLU A 60 9.09 -21.87 -17.84
C GLU A 60 8.96 -22.50 -16.44
N PRO A 61 8.28 -21.89 -15.45
CA PRO A 61 8.08 -22.54 -14.15
C PRO A 61 7.42 -23.92 -14.27
N TYR A 62 6.34 -24.04 -15.06
CA TYR A 62 5.68 -25.31 -15.33
C TYR A 62 6.59 -26.28 -16.07
N GLN A 63 7.33 -25.80 -17.07
CA GLN A 63 8.23 -26.66 -17.84
C GLN A 63 9.34 -27.25 -16.97
N TYR A 64 9.99 -26.45 -16.11
CA TYR A 64 11.03 -26.92 -15.20
C TYR A 64 10.50 -27.91 -14.17
N GLU A 65 9.31 -27.68 -13.64
CA GLU A 65 8.75 -28.53 -12.60
C GLU A 65 8.18 -29.84 -13.15
N HIS A 66 7.49 -29.80 -14.29
CA HIS A 66 6.66 -30.92 -14.73
C HIS A 66 7.10 -31.57 -16.04
N VAL A 67 7.78 -30.86 -16.94
CA VAL A 67 8.10 -31.34 -18.29
C VAL A 67 9.56 -31.81 -18.39
N ILE A 68 10.48 -31.06 -17.79
CA ILE A 68 11.92 -31.35 -17.85
C ILE A 68 12.27 -32.37 -16.77
N GLU A 69 12.11 -33.66 -17.09
CA GLU A 69 12.32 -34.78 -16.16
C GLU A 69 13.70 -34.77 -15.46
N GLU A 70 14.73 -34.26 -16.13
CA GLU A 70 16.09 -34.17 -15.58
C GLU A 70 16.22 -33.11 -14.47
N TYR A 71 15.31 -32.12 -14.41
CA TYR A 71 15.27 -31.08 -13.40
C TYR A 71 14.17 -31.36 -12.36
N GLY A 72 12.90 -31.38 -12.80
CA GLY A 72 11.74 -31.84 -12.04
C GLY A 72 11.48 -31.09 -10.73
N LYS A 73 11.75 -29.78 -10.69
CA LYS A 73 11.58 -28.93 -9.49
C LYS A 73 11.03 -27.56 -9.88
N ALA A 74 10.33 -26.94 -8.94
CA ALA A 74 9.96 -25.54 -9.04
C ALA A 74 11.19 -24.63 -9.13
N VAL A 75 11.06 -23.52 -9.85
CA VAL A 75 12.05 -22.46 -9.95
C VAL A 75 11.51 -21.18 -9.34
N ALA A 76 12.37 -20.42 -8.67
CA ALA A 76 12.07 -19.03 -8.34
C ALA A 76 12.28 -18.15 -9.58
N PHE A 77 11.49 -17.09 -9.71
CA PHE A 77 11.62 -16.11 -10.78
C PHE A 77 11.23 -14.72 -10.27
N GLU A 78 11.58 -13.69 -11.04
CA GLU A 78 11.16 -12.31 -10.83
C GLU A 78 10.91 -11.67 -12.19
N LEU A 79 9.87 -10.83 -12.29
CA LEU A 79 9.52 -10.17 -13.54
C LEU A 79 10.47 -8.99 -13.79
N LEU A 80 10.85 -8.79 -15.05
CA LEU A 80 11.57 -7.57 -15.46
C LEU A 80 10.79 -6.29 -15.12
N HIS A 81 9.46 -6.39 -15.15
CA HIS A 81 8.54 -5.32 -14.79
C HIS A 81 8.74 -4.86 -13.34
N ASP A 82 8.78 -5.81 -12.41
CA ASP A 82 8.87 -5.55 -10.96
C ASP A 82 10.29 -5.10 -10.57
N ALA A 83 11.29 -5.53 -11.35
CA ALA A 83 12.65 -5.02 -11.28
C ALA A 83 12.84 -3.62 -11.91
N GLY A 84 11.74 -2.97 -12.35
CA GLY A 84 11.76 -1.59 -12.83
C GLY A 84 12.05 -1.40 -14.33
N PHE A 85 12.06 -2.49 -15.12
CA PHE A 85 12.12 -2.43 -16.60
C PHE A 85 10.76 -2.80 -17.22
N GLN A 86 9.84 -1.83 -17.17
CA GLN A 86 8.43 -2.00 -17.52
C GLN A 86 8.18 -1.89 -19.04
N VAL A 87 8.84 -2.71 -19.85
CA VAL A 87 8.62 -2.73 -21.31
C VAL A 87 7.26 -3.36 -21.67
N TYR A 88 6.64 -2.94 -22.78
CA TYR A 88 5.56 -3.68 -23.40
C TYR A 88 6.14 -4.79 -24.29
N SER A 89 5.90 -6.04 -23.94
CA SER A 89 6.36 -7.20 -24.71
C SER A 89 5.37 -7.54 -25.83
N GLN A 90 5.86 -8.14 -26.92
CA GLN A 90 5.04 -8.64 -28.04
C GLN A 90 4.11 -7.58 -28.68
N THR A 91 4.60 -6.35 -28.86
CA THR A 91 3.82 -5.26 -29.47
C THR A 91 3.55 -5.50 -30.95
N VAL A 92 2.40 -5.00 -31.42
CA VAL A 92 2.05 -4.99 -32.84
C VAL A 92 2.53 -3.69 -33.46
N GLY A 93 3.46 -3.79 -34.42
CA GLY A 93 4.06 -2.62 -35.09
C GLY A 93 3.73 -2.53 -36.58
N ILE A 94 3.65 -1.30 -37.08
CA ILE A 94 3.67 -0.96 -38.51
C ILE A 94 4.86 -0.06 -38.81
N ARG A 95 5.20 0.12 -40.09
CA ARG A 95 6.13 1.19 -40.47
C ARG A 95 5.40 2.54 -40.41
N PRO A 96 6.03 3.60 -39.88
CA PRO A 96 5.42 4.93 -39.83
C PRO A 96 4.93 5.41 -41.20
N ASP A 97 5.70 5.18 -42.27
CA ASP A 97 5.34 5.56 -43.65
C ASP A 97 4.08 4.87 -44.19
N ASP A 98 3.68 3.73 -43.61
CA ASP A 98 2.51 2.97 -44.04
C ASP A 98 1.23 3.40 -43.31
N LEU A 99 1.32 4.19 -42.23
CA LEU A 99 0.21 4.56 -41.35
C LEU A 99 -1.00 5.10 -42.13
N GLU A 100 -0.80 6.10 -42.98
CA GLU A 100 -1.90 6.71 -43.74
C GLU A 100 -2.55 5.74 -44.74
N SER A 101 -1.78 4.81 -45.30
CA SER A 101 -2.30 3.81 -46.23
C SER A 101 -3.05 2.68 -45.52
N LEU A 102 -2.64 2.37 -44.29
CA LEU A 102 -3.20 1.30 -43.47
C LEU A 102 -4.29 1.78 -42.51
N ARG A 103 -4.49 3.09 -42.33
CA ARG A 103 -5.44 3.70 -41.39
C ARG A 103 -6.81 3.00 -41.36
N GLY A 104 -7.46 2.85 -42.52
CA GLY A 104 -8.75 2.17 -42.60
C GLY A 104 -8.71 0.67 -42.28
N CYS A 105 -7.57 0.00 -42.43
CA CYS A 105 -7.39 -1.37 -41.95
C CYS A 105 -7.17 -1.40 -40.43
N LEU A 106 -6.41 -0.44 -39.88
CA LEU A 106 -6.11 -0.33 -38.46
C LEU A 106 -7.37 -0.07 -37.63
N GLU A 107 -8.25 0.82 -38.10
CA GLU A 107 -9.58 1.07 -37.54
C GLU A 107 -10.44 -0.20 -37.41
N LEU A 108 -10.20 -1.21 -38.26
CA LEU A 108 -10.95 -2.47 -38.23
C LEU A 108 -10.25 -3.57 -37.46
N ILE A 109 -8.92 -3.70 -37.60
CA ILE A 109 -8.17 -4.83 -37.04
C ILE A 109 -7.79 -4.61 -35.58
N VAL A 110 -7.52 -3.38 -35.13
CA VAL A 110 -7.09 -3.12 -33.76
C VAL A 110 -8.17 -3.51 -32.74
N PRO A 111 -9.45 -3.14 -32.92
CA PRO A 111 -10.51 -3.61 -32.02
C PRO A 111 -10.71 -5.14 -32.06
N VAL A 112 -10.49 -5.78 -33.21
CA VAL A 112 -10.53 -7.25 -33.33
C VAL A 112 -9.41 -7.89 -32.52
N ILE A 113 -8.20 -7.31 -32.53
CA ILE A 113 -7.09 -7.78 -31.70
C ILE A 113 -7.44 -7.59 -30.22
N GLN A 114 -7.90 -6.40 -29.80
CA GLN A 114 -8.32 -6.15 -28.41
C GLN A 114 -9.35 -7.18 -27.94
N GLN A 115 -10.44 -7.37 -28.70
CA GLN A 115 -11.48 -8.33 -28.36
C GLN A 115 -10.97 -9.76 -28.34
N SER A 116 -10.04 -10.12 -29.23
CA SER A 116 -9.49 -11.49 -29.27
C SER A 116 -8.70 -11.84 -28.01
N VAL A 117 -8.01 -10.87 -27.38
CA VAL A 117 -7.29 -11.11 -26.12
C VAL A 117 -8.28 -11.31 -24.97
N VAL A 118 -9.33 -10.47 -24.90
CA VAL A 118 -10.40 -10.61 -23.89
C VAL A 118 -11.14 -11.94 -24.04
N ASP A 119 -11.51 -12.32 -25.27
CA ASP A 119 -12.20 -13.56 -25.57
C ASP A 119 -11.32 -14.79 -25.29
N TYR A 120 -10.02 -14.70 -25.59
CA TYR A 120 -9.05 -15.74 -25.29
C TYR A 120 -8.94 -15.99 -23.79
N ASP A 121 -8.79 -14.93 -23.00
CA ASP A 121 -8.75 -15.05 -21.56
C ASP A 121 -10.04 -15.70 -21.02
N ALA A 122 -11.22 -15.20 -21.45
CA ALA A 122 -12.50 -15.71 -20.97
C ALA A 122 -12.79 -17.17 -21.36
N ALA A 123 -12.31 -17.64 -22.52
CA ALA A 123 -12.57 -18.98 -23.05
C ALA A 123 -11.39 -19.52 -23.89
N PRO A 124 -10.27 -19.90 -23.24
CA PRO A 124 -9.01 -20.18 -23.92
C PRO A 124 -8.99 -21.53 -24.66
N GLU A 125 -9.88 -22.46 -24.32
CA GLU A 125 -9.75 -23.88 -24.67
C GLU A 125 -9.65 -24.11 -26.17
N ARG A 126 -10.47 -23.38 -26.94
CA ARG A 126 -10.47 -23.50 -28.39
C ARG A 126 -9.17 -22.99 -29.00
N ALA A 127 -8.66 -21.86 -28.52
CA ALA A 127 -7.43 -21.27 -29.01
C ALA A 127 -6.22 -22.11 -28.59
N ASN A 128 -6.17 -22.58 -27.35
CA ASN A 128 -5.16 -23.50 -26.84
C ASN A 128 -5.08 -24.76 -27.70
N ALA A 129 -6.23 -25.39 -28.02
CA ALA A 129 -6.26 -26.54 -28.89
C ALA A 129 -5.68 -26.25 -30.30
N MET A 130 -5.91 -25.04 -30.84
CA MET A 130 -5.32 -24.63 -32.13
C MET A 130 -3.81 -24.40 -32.03
N ILE A 131 -3.34 -23.79 -30.94
CA ILE A 131 -1.91 -23.57 -30.69
C ILE A 131 -1.19 -24.91 -30.58
N VAL A 132 -1.70 -25.82 -29.74
CA VAL A 132 -1.12 -27.16 -29.53
C VAL A 132 -1.12 -27.98 -30.84
N ASP A 133 -2.18 -27.90 -31.64
CA ASP A 133 -2.22 -28.53 -32.97
C ASP A 133 -1.17 -27.94 -33.93
N ALA A 134 -1.01 -26.61 -33.94
CA ALA A 134 0.00 -25.95 -34.76
C ALA A 134 1.43 -26.34 -34.36
N VAL A 135 1.72 -26.37 -33.05
CA VAL A 135 3.03 -26.81 -32.51
C VAL A 135 3.32 -28.25 -32.91
N THR A 136 2.33 -29.13 -32.77
CA THR A 136 2.45 -30.54 -33.18
C THR A 136 2.71 -30.69 -34.68
N GLN A 137 2.07 -29.86 -35.51
CA GLN A 137 2.22 -29.90 -36.97
C GLN A 137 3.55 -29.31 -37.46
N PHE A 138 4.05 -28.27 -36.81
CA PHE A 138 5.33 -27.65 -37.16
C PHE A 138 6.52 -28.52 -36.76
N GLU A 139 6.37 -29.35 -35.71
CA GLU A 139 7.37 -30.34 -35.28
C GLU A 139 8.78 -29.71 -35.13
N ASP A 140 8.84 -28.55 -34.47
CA ASP A 140 10.09 -27.87 -34.15
C ASP A 140 10.55 -28.18 -32.71
N PHE A 141 11.47 -27.37 -32.18
CA PHE A 141 12.04 -27.60 -30.84
C PHE A 141 11.11 -27.11 -29.71
N TRP A 142 10.05 -26.35 -30.02
CA TRP A 142 9.14 -25.81 -29.03
C TRP A 142 8.08 -26.85 -28.67
N VAL A 143 7.93 -27.14 -27.38
CA VAL A 143 6.95 -28.10 -26.86
C VAL A 143 5.91 -27.35 -26.04
N TYR A 144 4.65 -27.49 -26.44
CA TYR A 144 3.52 -26.80 -25.82
C TYR A 144 2.31 -27.74 -25.83
N ASP A 145 1.99 -28.32 -24.67
CA ASP A 145 0.82 -29.18 -24.49
C ASP A 145 -0.35 -28.42 -23.84
N MET A 146 -1.49 -29.10 -23.67
CA MET A 146 -2.69 -28.47 -23.10
C MET A 146 -2.55 -28.13 -21.62
N ASP A 147 -1.70 -28.84 -20.87
CA ASP A 147 -1.53 -28.59 -19.44
C ASP A 147 -0.67 -27.34 -19.22
N LEU A 148 0.41 -27.19 -20.00
CA LEU A 148 1.18 -25.95 -20.08
C LEU A 148 0.31 -24.79 -20.58
N ALA A 149 -0.58 -25.03 -21.55
CA ALA A 149 -1.49 -23.99 -22.03
C ALA A 149 -2.46 -23.51 -20.95
N ALA A 150 -3.00 -24.43 -20.14
CA ALA A 150 -3.86 -24.10 -19.00
C ALA A 150 -3.09 -23.34 -17.90
N PHE A 151 -1.89 -23.82 -17.55
CA PHE A 151 -1.00 -23.11 -16.63
C PHE A 151 -0.71 -21.69 -17.12
N SER A 152 -0.41 -21.53 -18.41
CA SER A 152 -0.03 -20.24 -18.97
C SER A 152 -1.14 -19.19 -18.86
N VAL A 153 -2.40 -19.59 -19.09
CA VAL A 153 -3.56 -18.70 -18.90
C VAL A 153 -3.68 -18.28 -17.44
N GLN A 154 -3.55 -19.24 -16.51
CA GLN A 154 -3.68 -18.94 -15.08
C GLN A 154 -2.54 -18.04 -14.60
N ALA A 155 -1.30 -18.35 -14.95
CA ALA A 155 -0.12 -17.55 -14.61
C ALA A 155 -0.21 -16.12 -15.16
N GLN A 156 -0.76 -15.93 -16.37
CA GLN A 156 -0.97 -14.58 -16.92
C GLN A 156 -1.93 -13.74 -16.06
N ARG A 157 -2.96 -14.37 -15.48
CA ARG A 157 -3.91 -13.71 -14.57
C ARG A 157 -3.28 -13.41 -13.22
N ASP A 158 -2.69 -14.43 -12.61
CA ASP A 158 -2.13 -14.34 -11.25
C ASP A 158 -1.00 -13.32 -11.16
N LEU A 159 -0.20 -13.20 -12.22
CA LEU A 159 0.94 -12.28 -12.29
C LEU A 159 0.61 -10.94 -12.96
N GLY A 160 -0.66 -10.69 -13.32
CA GLY A 160 -1.07 -9.45 -13.98
C GLY A 160 -0.40 -9.20 -15.34
N LEU A 161 0.01 -10.26 -16.05
CA LEU A 161 0.68 -10.14 -17.36
C LEU A 161 -0.30 -9.76 -18.49
N VAL A 162 -1.60 -9.98 -18.24
CA VAL A 162 -2.70 -9.60 -19.10
C VAL A 162 -3.74 -8.85 -18.28
N GLY A 163 -4.23 -7.72 -18.79
CA GLY A 163 -5.19 -6.90 -18.06
C GLY A 163 -5.49 -5.57 -18.75
N ASN A 164 -6.33 -4.77 -18.09
CA ASN A 164 -6.58 -3.40 -18.49
C ASN A 164 -5.40 -2.50 -18.08
N GLY A 165 -5.15 -1.44 -18.84
CA GLY A 165 -4.32 -0.33 -18.40
C GLY A 165 -4.95 0.43 -17.24
N PRO A 166 -4.24 1.40 -16.64
CA PRO A 166 -4.73 2.21 -15.52
C PRO A 166 -6.04 2.96 -15.80
N ASP A 167 -6.38 3.15 -17.08
CA ASP A 167 -7.61 3.78 -17.56
C ASP A 167 -8.76 2.79 -17.83
N GLY A 168 -8.59 1.51 -17.47
CA GLY A 168 -9.61 0.47 -17.59
C GLY A 168 -9.79 -0.08 -19.01
N ILE A 169 -8.89 0.25 -19.93
CA ILE A 169 -8.96 -0.15 -21.34
C ILE A 169 -7.91 -1.23 -21.62
N VAL A 170 -8.22 -2.22 -22.46
CA VAL A 170 -7.22 -3.21 -22.90
C VAL A 170 -6.48 -2.73 -24.15
N GLY A 171 -5.16 -2.90 -24.17
CA GLY A 171 -4.33 -2.80 -25.38
C GLY A 171 -3.81 -1.41 -25.74
N ASN A 172 -4.26 -0.36 -25.05
CA ASN A 172 -3.63 0.95 -25.10
C ASN A 172 -2.26 0.93 -24.39
N MET A 173 -1.39 1.84 -24.80
CA MET A 173 -0.08 2.03 -24.20
C MET A 173 -0.05 3.28 -23.34
N ASP A 174 0.51 3.18 -22.14
CA ASP A 174 0.81 4.30 -21.26
C ASP A 174 2.06 5.02 -21.76
N GLU A 175 1.88 6.26 -22.23
CA GLU A 175 2.96 7.06 -22.79
C GLU A 175 4.05 7.41 -21.75
N ALA A 176 3.69 7.58 -20.47
CA ALA A 176 4.65 7.87 -19.40
C ALA A 176 5.50 6.63 -19.07
N ARG A 177 4.89 5.45 -19.09
CA ARG A 177 5.61 4.17 -18.99
C ARG A 177 6.57 4.00 -20.15
N VAL A 178 6.14 4.29 -21.39
CA VAL A 178 7.02 4.20 -22.57
C VAL A 178 8.17 5.22 -22.47
N GLN A 179 7.90 6.45 -22.04
CA GLN A 179 8.95 7.46 -21.84
C GLN A 179 9.99 6.99 -20.82
N THR A 180 9.55 6.39 -19.71
CA THR A 180 10.45 5.85 -18.69
C THR A 180 11.40 4.79 -19.26
N VAL A 181 10.92 3.91 -20.13
CA VAL A 181 11.75 2.91 -20.80
C VAL A 181 12.74 3.57 -21.78
N ILE A 182 12.31 4.58 -22.55
CA ILE A 182 13.20 5.36 -23.42
C ILE A 182 14.33 6.01 -22.61
N ASP A 183 13.99 6.65 -21.48
CA ASP A 183 14.97 7.34 -20.64
C ASP A 183 16.00 6.37 -20.05
N LYS A 184 15.56 5.18 -19.62
CA LYS A 184 16.45 4.10 -19.15
C LYS A 184 17.39 3.61 -20.26
N ILE A 185 16.87 3.39 -21.46
CA ILE A 185 17.66 2.98 -22.63
C ILE A 185 18.70 4.06 -22.99
N ALA A 186 18.31 5.33 -22.93
CA ALA A 186 19.20 6.46 -23.17
C ALA A 186 20.30 6.58 -22.12
N ALA A 187 19.95 6.41 -20.85
CA ALA A 187 20.89 6.40 -19.75
C ALA A 187 21.91 5.25 -19.87
N ALA A 188 21.50 4.11 -20.44
CA ALA A 188 22.38 2.99 -20.76
C ALA A 188 23.35 3.25 -21.93
N GLY A 189 23.26 4.41 -22.59
CA GLY A 189 24.17 4.82 -23.66
C GLY A 189 23.90 4.14 -25.00
N MET A 190 22.71 3.59 -25.18
CA MET A 190 22.28 3.02 -26.46
C MET A 190 21.97 4.14 -27.48
N ASP A 191 22.34 3.90 -28.73
CA ASP A 191 22.17 4.88 -29.81
C ASP A 191 20.75 4.81 -30.39
N PHE A 192 20.03 5.93 -30.38
CA PHE A 192 18.72 6.08 -31.00
C PHE A 192 18.61 7.46 -31.65
N GLU A 193 17.61 7.63 -32.52
CA GLU A 193 17.45 8.86 -33.28
C GLU A 193 17.28 10.07 -32.36
N ALA A 194 18.12 11.09 -32.53
CA ALA A 194 18.11 12.27 -31.69
C ALA A 194 16.79 13.03 -31.83
N GLY A 195 16.06 13.18 -30.73
CA GLY A 195 14.75 13.83 -30.69
C GLY A 195 13.56 12.90 -30.89
N LEU A 196 13.76 11.57 -30.84
CA LEU A 196 12.67 10.59 -30.78
C LEU A 196 11.78 10.88 -29.56
N SER A 197 10.49 11.02 -29.79
CA SER A 197 9.46 11.15 -28.76
C SER A 197 8.58 9.90 -28.71
N VAL A 198 7.84 9.71 -27.61
CA VAL A 198 6.89 8.59 -27.49
C VAL A 198 5.87 8.57 -28.64
N GLY A 199 5.38 9.74 -29.04
CA GLY A 199 4.41 9.88 -30.13
C GLY A 199 4.96 9.49 -31.52
N ASP A 200 6.27 9.35 -31.67
CA ASP A 200 6.88 8.86 -32.92
C ASP A 200 6.85 7.33 -33.03
N ILE A 201 6.69 6.62 -31.91
CA ILE A 201 6.79 5.15 -31.84
C ILE A 201 5.52 4.45 -31.34
N VAL A 202 4.59 5.20 -30.73
CA VAL A 202 3.33 4.69 -30.18
C VAL A 202 2.15 5.50 -30.70
N THR A 203 1.02 4.82 -30.93
CA THR A 203 -0.28 5.46 -31.16
C THR A 203 -1.39 4.66 -30.51
N ASN A 204 -2.27 5.36 -29.79
CA ASN A 204 -3.52 4.81 -29.25
C ASN A 204 -4.73 5.17 -30.13
N GLU A 205 -4.53 5.74 -31.33
CA GLU A 205 -5.60 6.27 -32.17
C GLU A 205 -6.67 5.24 -32.54
N PHE A 206 -6.29 3.97 -32.68
CA PHE A 206 -7.16 2.90 -33.15
C PHE A 206 -7.73 2.02 -32.03
N ILE A 207 -7.45 2.37 -30.77
CA ILE A 207 -7.98 1.67 -29.59
C ILE A 207 -9.48 1.93 -29.47
N ASP A 208 -10.26 0.86 -29.37
CA ASP A 208 -11.66 0.93 -28.97
C ASP A 208 -11.73 0.98 -27.43
N THR A 209 -12.11 2.14 -26.90
CA THR A 209 -12.19 2.38 -25.45
C THR A 209 -13.37 1.71 -24.78
N SER A 210 -14.25 1.03 -25.53
CA SER A 210 -15.37 0.25 -24.97
C SER A 210 -15.01 -1.21 -24.70
N ILE A 211 -13.83 -1.66 -25.15
CA ILE A 211 -13.34 -3.02 -24.92
C ILE A 211 -12.43 -2.99 -23.70
N SER A 212 -12.76 -3.82 -22.73
CA SER A 212 -11.98 -4.03 -21.51
C SER A 212 -12.04 -5.51 -21.15
N PHE A 213 -11.09 -5.98 -20.37
CA PHE A 213 -11.36 -7.16 -19.55
C PHE A 213 -12.53 -6.83 -18.61
N PRO A 214 -13.41 -7.80 -18.29
CA PRO A 214 -14.25 -7.65 -17.12
C PRO A 214 -13.33 -7.35 -15.92
N GLU A 215 -13.82 -6.60 -14.92
CA GLU A 215 -13.13 -6.56 -13.64
C GLU A 215 -13.05 -8.00 -13.11
N TYR A 216 -11.94 -8.67 -13.39
CA TYR A 216 -11.46 -9.72 -12.53
C TYR A 216 -11.01 -8.95 -11.30
N GLY A 217 -11.80 -9.05 -10.22
CA GLY A 217 -11.31 -8.62 -8.93
C GLY A 217 -9.93 -9.25 -8.68
N PRO A 218 -9.06 -8.62 -7.87
CA PRO A 218 -7.82 -9.23 -7.42
C PRO A 218 -7.98 -10.73 -7.16
N ASN A 219 -6.96 -11.54 -7.48
CA ASN A 219 -7.00 -12.95 -7.13
C ASN A 219 -6.85 -13.09 -5.61
N TYR A 220 -7.93 -12.87 -4.87
CA TYR A 220 -7.95 -12.96 -3.42
C TYR A 220 -7.66 -14.38 -2.94
N MET A 221 -7.74 -15.40 -3.80
CA MET A 221 -7.37 -16.77 -3.44
C MET A 221 -5.87 -16.93 -3.18
N ALA A 222 -5.03 -15.95 -3.55
CA ALA A 222 -3.66 -15.89 -3.06
C ALA A 222 -3.58 -15.69 -1.53
N PHE A 223 -4.66 -15.20 -0.90
CA PHE A 223 -4.79 -15.01 0.53
C PHE A 223 -5.55 -16.16 1.21
N ASP A 224 -6.10 -17.13 0.48
CA ASP A 224 -6.82 -18.29 1.03
C ASP A 224 -5.82 -19.24 1.73
N ALA A 225 -5.54 -18.94 3.00
CA ALA A 225 -4.53 -19.60 3.81
C ALA A 225 -4.91 -21.05 4.10
N ASN A 226 -6.21 -21.33 4.18
CA ASN A 226 -6.74 -22.62 4.62
C ASN A 226 -7.20 -23.51 3.44
N GLY A 227 -7.30 -22.96 2.22
CA GLY A 227 -7.68 -23.63 0.99
C GLY A 227 -9.16 -24.00 0.86
N ASP A 228 -10.05 -23.30 1.57
CA ASP A 228 -11.50 -23.59 1.59
C ASP A 228 -12.28 -22.87 0.48
N GLY A 229 -11.62 -21.98 -0.27
CA GLY A 229 -12.17 -21.24 -1.40
C GLY A 229 -13.01 -20.03 -1.01
N VAL A 230 -12.99 -19.61 0.27
CA VAL A 230 -13.50 -18.31 0.72
C VAL A 230 -12.41 -17.55 1.46
N ILE A 231 -12.63 -16.26 1.74
CA ILE A 231 -11.70 -15.44 2.51
C ILE A 231 -12.42 -14.98 3.78
N THR A 232 -11.77 -15.14 4.92
CA THR A 232 -12.22 -14.67 6.22
C THR A 232 -11.15 -13.80 6.87
N ILE A 233 -11.51 -12.55 7.18
CA ILE A 233 -10.62 -11.61 7.87
C ILE A 233 -10.78 -11.77 9.39
N GLY A 234 -9.68 -11.99 10.10
CA GLY A 234 -9.60 -11.81 11.54
C GLY A 234 -9.19 -10.38 11.90
N VAL A 235 -9.88 -9.75 12.84
CA VAL A 235 -9.54 -8.41 13.35
C VAL A 235 -9.22 -8.49 14.84
N ALA A 236 -8.03 -8.05 15.22
CA ALA A 236 -7.59 -7.95 16.60
C ALA A 236 -7.52 -6.46 17.01
N ALA A 237 -8.36 -6.07 17.97
CA ALA A 237 -8.43 -4.71 18.50
C ALA A 237 -8.06 -4.66 19.98
N ALA A 238 -7.23 -3.69 20.38
CA ALA A 238 -6.79 -3.55 21.77
C ALA A 238 -7.90 -2.99 22.68
N GLY A 239 -8.75 -2.11 22.17
CA GLY A 239 -9.92 -1.58 22.88
C GLY A 239 -11.25 -2.08 22.33
N PRO A 240 -12.38 -1.48 22.78
CA PRO A 240 -13.73 -1.87 22.35
C PRO A 240 -13.94 -1.67 20.85
N ALA A 241 -14.56 -2.63 20.18
CA ALA A 241 -14.93 -2.50 18.76
C ALA A 241 -16.06 -1.48 18.49
N ASP A 242 -16.63 -0.89 19.54
CA ASP A 242 -17.74 0.07 19.53
C ASP A 242 -17.41 1.37 20.29
N ASP A 243 -16.14 1.78 20.30
CA ASP A 243 -15.65 2.95 21.03
C ASP A 243 -16.01 4.31 20.40
N GLY A 244 -16.63 4.32 19.22
CA GLY A 244 -16.92 5.53 18.45
C GLY A 244 -15.67 6.20 17.86
N SER A 245 -14.50 5.55 17.98
CA SER A 245 -13.20 6.16 17.71
C SER A 245 -12.25 5.19 16.97
N TYR A 246 -10.96 5.20 17.33
CA TYR A 246 -9.87 4.52 16.66
C TYR A 246 -10.09 3.01 16.48
N TYR A 247 -10.54 2.30 17.53
CA TYR A 247 -10.66 0.84 17.45
C TYR A 247 -11.84 0.39 16.60
N GLN A 248 -12.98 1.06 16.74
CA GLN A 248 -14.15 0.78 15.91
C GLN A 248 -13.84 0.99 14.42
N ALA A 249 -13.05 2.01 14.06
CA ALA A 249 -12.81 2.33 12.67
C ALA A 249 -12.04 1.23 11.91
N VAL A 250 -11.07 0.57 12.56
CA VAL A 250 -10.37 -0.61 11.99
C VAL A 250 -11.35 -1.76 11.74
N VAL A 251 -12.25 -2.02 12.69
CA VAL A 251 -13.28 -3.07 12.59
C VAL A 251 -14.26 -2.76 11.46
N ASP A 252 -14.76 -1.52 11.41
CA ASP A 252 -15.69 -1.07 10.37
C ASP A 252 -15.05 -1.12 8.97
N ALA A 253 -13.75 -0.83 8.86
CA ALA A 253 -13.01 -0.96 7.61
C ALA A 253 -12.90 -2.42 7.15
N ALA A 254 -12.60 -3.36 8.06
CA ALA A 254 -12.56 -4.78 7.74
C ALA A 254 -13.93 -5.32 7.31
N ILE A 255 -15.02 -4.91 7.98
CA ILE A 255 -16.39 -5.28 7.61
C ILE A 255 -16.72 -4.79 6.20
N ARG A 256 -16.37 -3.54 5.91
CA ARG A 256 -16.60 -2.94 4.59
C ARG A 256 -15.79 -3.65 3.51
N LEU A 257 -14.52 -3.94 3.79
CA LEU A 257 -13.64 -4.67 2.90
C LEU A 257 -14.21 -6.07 2.59
N SER A 258 -14.67 -6.81 3.60
CA SER A 258 -15.31 -8.10 3.37
C SER A 258 -16.55 -7.98 2.48
N ALA A 259 -17.42 -7.01 2.76
CA ALA A 259 -18.65 -6.80 1.99
C ALA A 259 -18.39 -6.40 0.52
N GLU A 260 -17.40 -5.53 0.29
CA GLU A 260 -17.04 -5.04 -1.05
C GLU A 260 -16.40 -6.13 -1.91
N ASN A 261 -15.65 -7.04 -1.30
CA ASN A 261 -14.92 -8.09 -2.00
C ASN A 261 -15.63 -9.47 -1.99
N GLY A 262 -16.80 -9.57 -1.34
CA GLY A 262 -17.58 -10.80 -1.27
C GLY A 262 -16.99 -11.88 -0.37
N PHE A 263 -16.24 -11.47 0.65
CA PHE A 263 -15.66 -12.34 1.67
C PHE A 263 -16.68 -12.71 2.75
N GLU A 264 -16.31 -13.64 3.63
CA GLU A 264 -17.09 -13.92 4.84
C GLU A 264 -17.02 -12.76 5.83
N ASP A 265 -18.02 -12.71 6.72
CA ASP A 265 -18.08 -11.72 7.80
C ASP A 265 -16.81 -11.82 8.68
N PRO A 266 -16.14 -10.70 9.01
CA PRO A 266 -14.93 -10.74 9.82
C PRO A 266 -15.13 -11.36 11.20
N ILE A 267 -14.11 -12.07 11.68
CA ILE A 267 -14.02 -12.54 13.06
C ILE A 267 -13.32 -11.47 13.88
N VAL A 268 -14.06 -10.80 14.76
CA VAL A 268 -13.53 -9.70 15.58
C VAL A 268 -13.25 -10.17 17.00
N VAL A 269 -12.04 -9.91 17.48
CA VAL A 269 -11.63 -10.05 18.88
C VAL A 269 -11.20 -8.67 19.38
N ASP A 270 -11.97 -8.11 20.31
CA ASP A 270 -11.75 -6.77 20.85
C ASP A 270 -11.29 -6.82 22.32
N LYS A 271 -10.90 -5.66 22.86
CA LYS A 271 -10.47 -5.51 24.27
C LYS A 271 -9.29 -6.43 24.63
N ILE A 272 -8.40 -6.66 23.68
CA ILE A 272 -7.21 -7.48 23.88
C ILE A 272 -6.23 -6.70 24.76
N GLU A 273 -6.06 -7.15 26.00
CA GLU A 273 -5.00 -6.63 26.86
C GLU A 273 -3.63 -7.11 26.37
N ALA A 274 -2.60 -6.25 26.43
CA ALA A 274 -1.23 -6.58 26.03
C ALA A 274 -0.71 -7.91 26.64
N ALA A 275 -1.06 -8.19 27.90
CA ALA A 275 -0.68 -9.42 28.59
C ALA A 275 -1.29 -10.71 28.00
N ASN A 276 -2.38 -10.58 27.26
CA ASN A 276 -3.11 -11.69 26.64
C ASN A 276 -2.95 -11.73 25.11
N ALA A 277 -2.29 -10.72 24.51
CA ALA A 277 -2.17 -10.54 23.06
C ALA A 277 -1.71 -11.82 22.33
N ALA A 278 -0.64 -12.47 22.82
CA ALA A 278 -0.12 -13.70 22.22
C ALA A 278 -1.17 -14.83 22.19
N THR A 279 -1.98 -14.95 23.25
CA THR A 279 -3.01 -15.99 23.35
C THR A 279 -4.19 -15.68 22.43
N GLU A 280 -4.69 -14.44 22.45
CA GLU A 280 -5.86 -14.07 21.67
C GLU A 280 -5.57 -14.04 20.16
N LEU A 281 -4.40 -13.55 19.75
CA LEU A 281 -3.98 -13.59 18.34
C LEU A 281 -3.76 -15.04 17.85
N SER A 282 -3.22 -15.92 18.69
CA SER A 282 -3.14 -17.36 18.36
C SER A 282 -4.52 -17.98 18.23
N ASN A 283 -5.44 -17.70 19.16
CA ASN A 283 -6.82 -18.18 19.08
C ASN A 283 -7.53 -17.67 17.82
N LEU A 284 -7.23 -16.45 17.39
CA LEU A 284 -7.77 -15.88 16.15
C LEU A 284 -7.22 -16.60 14.91
N ALA A 285 -5.90 -16.83 14.84
CA ALA A 285 -5.28 -17.62 13.78
C ALA A 285 -5.85 -19.05 13.69
N GLU A 286 -6.07 -19.71 14.83
CA GLU A 286 -6.64 -21.06 14.89
C GLU A 286 -8.11 -21.16 14.46
N GLN A 287 -8.82 -20.04 14.27
CA GLN A 287 -10.20 -20.02 13.78
C GLN A 287 -10.32 -20.20 12.27
N GLY A 288 -9.20 -20.37 11.55
CA GLY A 288 -9.19 -20.59 10.11
C GLY A 288 -9.37 -19.32 9.30
N VAL A 289 -8.92 -18.18 9.84
CA VAL A 289 -8.86 -16.91 9.11
C VAL A 289 -7.72 -16.92 8.10
N ASP A 290 -7.88 -16.12 7.06
CA ASP A 290 -7.00 -16.01 5.90
C ASP A 290 -6.08 -14.79 5.99
N ILE A 291 -6.62 -13.73 6.60
CA ILE A 291 -5.94 -12.46 6.83
C ILE A 291 -6.12 -12.09 8.29
N ILE A 292 -5.06 -11.65 8.97
CA ILE A 292 -5.17 -11.03 10.29
C ILE A 292 -4.79 -9.55 10.22
N ILE A 293 -5.74 -8.70 10.63
CA ILE A 293 -5.55 -7.27 10.84
C ILE A 293 -5.31 -7.02 12.32
N VAL A 294 -4.10 -6.60 12.68
CA VAL A 294 -3.76 -6.12 14.02
C VAL A 294 -3.86 -4.60 14.03
N GLY A 295 -4.88 -4.08 14.71
CA GLY A 295 -5.29 -2.68 14.59
C GLY A 295 -4.45 -1.69 15.39
N ALA A 296 -3.55 -2.15 16.27
CA ALA A 296 -2.89 -1.25 17.20
C ALA A 296 -1.57 -1.81 17.77
N SER A 297 -0.64 -0.90 18.09
CA SER A 297 0.68 -1.20 18.66
C SER A 297 0.65 -1.92 20.01
N GLU A 298 -0.41 -1.71 20.79
CA GLU A 298 -0.62 -2.20 22.15
C GLU A 298 -0.57 -3.73 22.25
N ILE A 299 -0.90 -4.39 21.14
CA ILE A 299 -1.01 -5.84 21.01
C ILE A 299 -0.06 -6.42 19.97
N ALA A 300 0.92 -5.64 19.50
CA ALA A 300 1.83 -6.01 18.41
C ALA A 300 3.08 -6.79 18.87
N GLU A 301 3.40 -6.79 20.17
CA GLU A 301 4.58 -7.47 20.73
C GLU A 301 4.78 -8.94 20.29
N PRO A 302 3.73 -9.79 20.19
CA PRO A 302 3.92 -11.19 19.79
C PRO A 302 4.06 -11.41 18.27
N LEU A 303 3.90 -10.38 17.43
CA LEU A 303 3.91 -10.54 15.97
C LEU A 303 5.18 -11.18 15.38
N PRO A 304 6.42 -10.93 15.89
CA PRO A 304 7.61 -11.61 15.37
C PRO A 304 7.51 -13.14 15.43
N ASP A 305 6.95 -13.68 16.51
CA ASP A 305 6.80 -15.13 16.68
C ASP A 305 5.56 -15.65 15.89
N LEU A 306 4.46 -14.91 15.91
CA LEU A 306 3.20 -15.35 15.31
C LEU A 306 3.20 -15.34 13.78
N THR A 307 3.85 -14.34 13.17
CA THR A 307 3.99 -14.28 11.70
C THR A 307 4.86 -15.42 11.16
N GLU A 308 5.84 -15.91 11.92
CA GLU A 308 6.61 -17.11 11.57
C GLU A 308 5.78 -18.39 11.79
N GLN A 309 5.10 -18.49 12.93
CA GLN A 309 4.31 -19.67 13.30
C GLN A 309 3.12 -19.91 12.37
N TYR A 310 2.44 -18.85 11.94
CA TYR A 310 1.27 -18.89 11.07
C TYR A 310 1.59 -18.22 9.73
N SER A 311 2.66 -18.67 9.09
CA SER A 311 3.19 -18.12 7.83
C SER A 311 2.31 -18.35 6.61
N ASP A 312 1.28 -19.20 6.73
CA ASP A 312 0.27 -19.39 5.68
C ASP A 312 -0.81 -18.28 5.72
N ILE A 313 -0.99 -17.59 6.87
CA ILE A 313 -1.95 -16.48 7.04
C ILE A 313 -1.26 -15.19 6.60
N PHE A 314 -1.96 -14.33 5.87
CA PHE A 314 -1.44 -12.99 5.56
C PHE A 314 -1.60 -12.06 6.76
N TRP A 315 -0.50 -11.45 7.21
CA TRP A 315 -0.54 -10.53 8.35
C TRP A 315 -0.41 -9.07 7.94
N TYR A 316 -1.31 -8.25 8.46
CA TYR A 316 -1.24 -6.80 8.38
C TYR A 316 -1.27 -6.17 9.78
N CYS A 317 -0.48 -5.11 9.97
CA CYS A 317 -0.56 -4.31 11.18
C CYS A 317 -0.52 -2.80 10.91
N ASN A 318 -1.40 -2.08 11.60
CA ASN A 318 -1.22 -0.66 11.88
C ASN A 318 -0.50 -0.53 13.24
N CYS A 319 0.79 -0.86 13.24
CA CYS A 319 1.57 -1.04 14.46
C CYS A 319 2.13 0.27 15.03
N GLY A 320 1.89 1.40 14.38
CA GLY A 320 2.39 2.70 14.81
C GLY A 320 3.91 2.87 14.65
N ALA A 321 4.36 4.12 14.78
CA ALA A 321 5.76 4.48 14.57
C ALA A 321 6.71 3.72 15.53
N GLY A 322 7.82 3.21 14.99
CA GLY A 322 8.87 2.54 15.77
C GLY A 322 8.76 1.02 15.84
N PHE A 323 7.69 0.41 15.31
CA PHE A 323 7.64 -1.04 15.14
C PHE A 323 8.58 -1.49 14.01
N GLU A 324 9.27 -2.62 14.21
CA GLU A 324 10.27 -3.11 13.25
C GLU A 324 9.61 -3.75 12.02
N SER A 325 10.25 -3.63 10.85
CA SER A 325 9.83 -4.36 9.66
C SER A 325 10.04 -5.85 9.85
N LEU A 326 8.99 -6.66 9.69
CA LEU A 326 9.06 -8.12 9.77
C LEU A 326 8.80 -8.74 8.39
N PRO A 327 9.53 -9.80 7.98
CA PRO A 327 9.35 -10.43 6.67
C PRO A 327 7.93 -10.92 6.37
N GLY A 328 7.22 -11.44 7.39
CA GLY A 328 5.84 -11.93 7.28
C GLY A 328 4.79 -10.92 7.75
N LEU A 329 5.07 -9.61 7.65
CA LEU A 329 4.13 -8.57 8.06
C LEU A 329 4.08 -7.43 7.04
N ALA A 330 2.89 -7.16 6.50
CA ALA A 330 2.61 -5.92 5.79
C ALA A 330 2.23 -4.83 6.81
N GLN A 331 2.76 -3.61 6.64
CA GLN A 331 2.54 -2.55 7.61
C GLN A 331 2.08 -1.25 6.98
N SER A 332 1.19 -0.54 7.67
CA SER A 332 0.97 0.88 7.47
C SER A 332 1.57 1.66 8.64
N LEU A 333 2.30 2.73 8.33
CA LEU A 333 2.80 3.70 9.30
C LEU A 333 2.41 5.11 8.90
N ASP A 334 2.52 6.03 9.84
CA ASP A 334 2.47 7.46 9.60
C ASP A 334 3.58 8.19 10.39
N ASP A 335 3.63 9.51 10.27
CA ASP A 335 4.53 10.37 11.02
C ASP A 335 3.70 11.23 11.98
N SER A 336 3.59 10.80 13.25
CA SER A 336 2.78 11.47 14.26
C SER A 336 3.21 12.93 14.48
N SER A 337 4.49 13.24 14.28
CA SER A 337 5.01 14.61 14.29
C SER A 337 4.36 15.49 13.20
N GLU A 338 4.13 14.98 11.99
CA GLU A 338 3.47 15.71 10.90
C GLU A 338 2.00 15.96 11.19
N ILE A 339 1.30 14.90 11.61
CA ILE A 339 -0.11 14.93 11.95
C ILE A 339 -0.32 15.93 13.09
N SER A 340 0.46 15.80 14.15
CA SER A 340 0.31 16.62 15.35
C SER A 340 0.75 18.05 15.15
N TYR A 341 1.75 18.32 14.30
CA TYR A 341 2.06 19.69 13.87
C TYR A 341 0.88 20.35 13.17
N SER A 342 0.25 19.67 12.22
CA SER A 342 -0.93 20.21 11.53
C SER A 342 -2.12 20.42 12.50
N ALA A 343 -2.32 19.51 13.47
CA ALA A 343 -3.35 19.64 14.50
C ALA A 343 -3.07 20.81 15.47
N GLY A 344 -1.81 21.01 15.84
CA GLY A 344 -1.35 22.12 16.67
C GLY A 344 -1.53 23.47 15.96
N TYR A 345 -1.20 23.53 14.67
CA TYR A 345 -1.39 24.72 13.86
C TYR A 345 -2.88 25.07 13.73
N ALA A 346 -3.73 24.07 13.41
CA ALA A 346 -5.19 24.24 13.38
C ALA A 346 -5.74 24.74 14.73
N SER A 347 -5.25 24.18 15.83
CA SER A 347 -5.62 24.62 17.19
C SER A 347 -5.18 26.04 17.48
N GLY A 348 -3.99 26.45 17.01
CA GLY A 348 -3.49 27.81 17.14
C GLY A 348 -4.39 28.82 16.42
N LEU A 349 -4.88 28.49 15.23
CA LEU A 349 -5.83 29.32 14.50
C LEU A 349 -7.15 29.50 15.27
N LEU A 350 -7.66 28.43 15.90
CA LEU A 350 -8.87 28.50 16.72
C LEU A 350 -8.66 29.26 18.04
N LEU A 351 -7.50 29.11 18.69
CA LEU A 351 -7.13 29.89 19.87
C LEU A 351 -7.08 31.39 19.56
N GLN A 352 -6.46 31.75 18.42
CA GLN A 352 -6.37 33.14 17.96
C GLN A 352 -7.76 33.73 17.72
N GLU A 353 -8.65 33.00 17.04
CA GLU A 353 -10.04 33.42 16.80
C GLU A 353 -10.82 33.61 18.12
N ARG A 354 -10.62 32.70 19.07
CA ARG A 354 -11.31 32.70 20.37
C ARG A 354 -10.71 33.67 21.38
N GLY A 355 -9.55 34.26 21.09
CA GLY A 355 -8.82 35.14 22.01
C GLY A 355 -8.31 34.42 23.27
N SER A 356 -7.99 33.12 23.15
CA SER A 356 -7.36 32.32 24.20
C SER A 356 -5.90 31.99 23.82
N ALA A 357 -5.13 31.50 24.78
CA ALA A 357 -3.75 31.04 24.59
C ALA A 357 -3.50 29.66 25.24
N VAL A 358 -4.53 29.04 25.82
CA VAL A 358 -4.41 27.85 26.66
C VAL A 358 -5.01 26.65 25.92
N ALA A 359 -4.17 25.68 25.60
CA ALA A 359 -4.55 24.36 25.12
C ALA A 359 -4.29 23.30 26.21
N TYR A 360 -5.06 22.22 26.17
CA TYR A 360 -4.83 21.04 26.99
C TYR A 360 -4.74 19.80 26.11
N PHE A 361 -3.73 18.97 26.36
CA PHE A 361 -3.58 17.64 25.76
C PHE A 361 -3.82 16.62 26.88
N ILE A 362 -4.88 15.83 26.76
CA ILE A 362 -5.25 14.83 27.78
C ILE A 362 -4.91 13.46 27.19
N GLY A 363 -3.93 12.78 27.78
CA GLY A 363 -3.44 11.47 27.34
C GLY A 363 -3.60 10.38 28.39
N CYS A 364 -3.11 9.19 28.06
CA CYS A 364 -3.01 8.06 28.97
C CYS A 364 -1.88 8.26 29.98
N CYS A 365 -0.63 8.14 29.58
CA CYS A 365 0.39 7.64 30.51
C CYS A 365 1.84 7.82 30.04
N ASP A 366 2.12 8.90 29.29
CA ASP A 366 3.47 9.34 28.91
C ASP A 366 4.17 8.36 27.95
N LEU A 367 3.41 7.75 27.04
CA LEU A 367 3.97 6.86 26.03
C LEU A 367 4.76 7.65 24.98
N ASN A 368 5.76 7.01 24.37
CA ASN A 368 6.64 7.68 23.40
C ASN A 368 5.85 8.34 22.25
N PHE A 369 4.83 7.67 21.71
CA PHE A 369 3.99 8.26 20.66
C PHE A 369 3.12 9.43 21.16
N GLU A 370 2.69 9.42 22.43
CA GLU A 370 1.97 10.56 23.03
C GLU A 370 2.89 11.76 23.17
N MET A 371 4.15 11.52 23.56
CA MET A 371 5.16 12.56 23.71
C MET A 371 5.62 13.12 22.35
N GLU A 372 5.73 12.27 21.33
CA GLU A 372 5.94 12.69 19.95
C GLU A 372 4.79 13.60 19.48
N ALA A 373 3.54 13.14 19.66
CA ALA A 373 2.35 13.89 19.29
C ALA A 373 2.27 15.24 20.03
N LEU A 374 2.52 15.25 21.34
CA LEU A 374 2.53 16.46 22.15
C LEU A 374 3.56 17.48 21.64
N ALA A 375 4.78 17.05 21.34
CA ALA A 375 5.85 17.92 20.85
C ALA A 375 5.55 18.48 19.46
N GLY A 376 5.00 17.67 18.55
CA GLY A 376 4.49 18.13 17.26
C GLY A 376 3.38 19.16 17.42
N PHE A 377 2.42 18.89 18.32
CA PHE A 377 1.31 19.79 18.62
C PHE A 377 1.78 21.13 19.19
N GLU A 378 2.73 21.12 20.13
CA GLU A 378 3.35 22.33 20.69
C GLU A 378 4.06 23.15 19.61
N MET A 379 4.81 22.49 18.71
CA MET A 379 5.46 23.14 17.57
C MET A 379 4.44 23.81 16.64
N GLY A 380 3.32 23.15 16.34
CA GLY A 380 2.23 23.71 15.53
C GLY A 380 1.57 24.93 16.16
N LEU A 381 1.30 24.89 17.47
CA LEU A 381 0.77 26.04 18.22
C LEU A 381 1.72 27.24 18.16
N ALA A 382 3.00 27.00 18.44
CA ALA A 382 4.04 28.04 18.47
C ALA A 382 4.28 28.69 17.10
N ALA A 383 3.99 27.97 16.00
CA ALA A 383 4.06 28.50 14.65
C ALA A 383 2.97 29.56 14.35
N VAL A 384 1.83 29.51 15.06
CA VAL A 384 0.77 30.54 14.96
C VAL A 384 1.07 31.71 15.92
N ASP A 385 1.31 31.42 17.19
CA ASP A 385 1.73 32.41 18.19
C ASP A 385 2.62 31.74 19.26
N PRO A 386 3.86 32.20 19.47
CA PRO A 386 4.77 31.60 20.43
C PRO A 386 4.36 31.79 21.90
N SER A 387 3.29 32.56 22.17
CA SER A 387 2.71 32.70 23.51
C SER A 387 1.63 31.65 23.82
N PHE A 388 1.20 30.87 22.84
CA PHE A 388 0.28 29.76 23.07
C PHE A 388 0.98 28.63 23.84
N THR A 389 0.26 28.01 24.76
CA THR A 389 0.78 26.97 25.66
C THR A 389 -0.12 25.76 25.63
N VAL A 390 0.45 24.57 25.70
CA VAL A 390 -0.26 23.31 25.91
C VAL A 390 0.15 22.69 27.25
N THR A 391 -0.83 22.19 28.02
CA THR A 391 -0.57 21.39 29.22
C THR A 391 -0.95 19.94 28.95
N TYR A 392 0.01 19.04 29.13
CA TYR A 392 -0.24 17.60 29.08
C TYR A 392 -0.71 17.07 30.43
N VAL A 393 -1.74 16.21 30.44
CA VAL A 393 -2.25 15.55 31.64
C VAL A 393 -2.42 14.05 31.37
N PRO A 394 -1.63 13.17 32.03
CA PRO A 394 -1.84 11.72 31.97
C PRO A 394 -3.03 11.33 32.85
N THR A 395 -3.92 10.49 32.33
CA THR A 395 -5.18 10.12 32.99
C THR A 395 -5.35 8.61 33.20
N GLY A 396 -4.54 7.80 32.53
CA GLY A 396 -4.54 6.35 32.59
C GLY A 396 -3.42 5.74 33.44
N GLY A 397 -3.55 4.45 33.75
CA GLY A 397 -2.45 3.59 34.19
C GLY A 397 -1.57 3.09 33.04
N TYR A 398 -0.25 3.03 33.27
CA TYR A 398 0.73 2.45 32.35
C TYR A 398 0.54 0.92 32.18
N PRO A 399 0.77 0.33 30.97
CA PRO A 399 1.22 1.01 29.76
C PRO A 399 0.10 1.58 28.90
N TYR A 400 -1.14 1.06 28.93
CA TYR A 400 -2.21 1.46 28.00
C TYR A 400 -3.58 1.44 28.70
N ASP A 401 -3.99 2.58 29.27
CA ASP A 401 -5.31 2.83 29.90
C ASP A 401 -5.91 4.14 29.34
N PHE A 402 -6.28 4.09 28.08
CA PHE A 402 -6.90 5.22 27.37
C PHE A 402 -8.40 5.40 27.68
N ASP A 403 -8.96 4.56 28.56
CA ASP A 403 -10.41 4.42 28.80
C ASP A 403 -10.84 5.02 30.15
N ASN A 404 -9.94 5.68 30.88
CA ASN A 404 -10.17 6.18 32.23
C ASN A 404 -11.02 7.48 32.28
N VAL A 405 -12.31 7.36 31.99
CA VAL A 405 -13.27 8.47 31.99
C VAL A 405 -13.25 9.32 33.28
N PRO A 406 -13.21 8.75 34.51
CA PRO A 406 -13.19 9.56 35.73
C PRO A 406 -11.99 10.51 35.82
N ASN A 407 -10.78 10.02 35.53
CA ASN A 407 -9.57 10.82 35.59
C ASN A 407 -9.52 11.85 34.46
N ALA A 408 -9.94 11.47 33.25
CA ALA A 408 -10.05 12.38 32.12
C ALA A 408 -11.05 13.52 32.40
N THR A 409 -12.16 13.22 33.07
CA THR A 409 -13.14 14.22 33.51
C THR A 409 -12.53 15.19 34.53
N GLU A 410 -11.73 14.70 35.48
CA GLU A 410 -11.03 15.56 36.46
C GLU A 410 -10.00 16.47 35.78
N ALA A 411 -9.25 15.93 34.82
CA ALA A 411 -8.30 16.69 34.00
C ALA A 411 -9.00 17.81 33.21
N PHE A 412 -10.10 17.50 32.54
CA PHE A 412 -10.88 18.50 31.80
C PHE A 412 -11.46 19.59 32.72
N ASN A 413 -11.99 19.22 33.89
CA ASN A 413 -12.49 20.21 34.85
C ASN A 413 -11.39 21.15 35.38
N THR A 414 -10.16 20.65 35.51
CA THR A 414 -8.99 21.48 35.83
C THR A 414 -8.70 22.46 34.70
N ALA A 415 -8.68 21.97 33.44
CA ALA A 415 -8.50 22.79 32.24
C ALA A 415 -9.53 23.93 32.15
N LEU A 416 -10.80 23.66 32.45
CA LEU A 416 -11.86 24.67 32.52
C LEU A 416 -11.55 25.76 33.55
N GLY A 417 -11.07 25.37 34.74
CA GLY A 417 -10.66 26.30 35.79
C GLY A 417 -9.54 27.24 35.37
N GLU A 418 -8.70 26.82 34.42
CA GLU A 418 -7.57 27.57 33.87
C GLU A 418 -7.90 28.35 32.59
N GLY A 419 -9.13 28.26 32.09
CA GLY A 419 -9.57 29.01 30.92
C GLY A 419 -9.13 28.40 29.58
N VAL A 420 -9.08 27.07 29.50
CA VAL A 420 -8.79 26.34 28.27
C VAL A 420 -9.64 26.83 27.09
N GLY A 421 -8.99 27.12 25.97
CA GLY A 421 -9.65 27.48 24.70
C GLY A 421 -9.82 26.30 23.76
N VAL A 422 -8.89 25.34 23.80
CA VAL A 422 -8.86 24.13 22.98
C VAL A 422 -8.46 22.93 23.84
N VAL A 423 -9.17 21.82 23.74
CA VAL A 423 -8.78 20.54 24.36
C VAL A 423 -8.59 19.47 23.29
N TYR A 424 -7.45 18.79 23.34
CA TYR A 424 -7.15 17.59 22.58
C TYR A 424 -7.22 16.36 23.50
N PRO A 425 -8.37 15.67 23.59
CA PRO A 425 -8.48 14.41 24.30
C PRO A 425 -7.88 13.28 23.46
N TYR A 426 -6.57 13.07 23.54
CA TYR A 426 -5.85 11.97 22.91
C TYR A 426 -6.09 10.66 23.70
N LEU A 427 -7.32 10.17 23.59
CA LEU A 427 -7.87 9.08 24.39
C LEU A 427 -8.63 8.10 23.48
N GLY A 428 -8.84 6.89 23.98
CA GLY A 428 -9.62 5.83 23.36
C GLY A 428 -11.06 5.92 23.84
N GLY A 429 -11.53 4.94 24.60
CA GLY A 429 -12.90 4.88 25.12
C GLY A 429 -13.29 6.05 26.04
N ALA A 430 -12.33 6.84 26.55
CA ALA A 430 -12.62 8.07 27.29
C ALA A 430 -12.84 9.33 26.41
N HIS A 431 -12.57 9.26 25.11
CA HIS A 431 -12.58 10.39 24.19
C HIS A 431 -13.92 11.13 24.14
N GLU A 432 -15.00 10.42 23.78
CA GLU A 432 -16.32 11.02 23.57
C GLU A 432 -16.88 11.68 24.82
N ALA A 433 -16.57 11.15 26.01
CA ALA A 433 -16.98 11.76 27.27
C ALA A 433 -16.35 13.15 27.46
N ILE A 434 -15.11 13.35 27.03
CA ILE A 434 -14.43 14.66 27.12
C ILE A 434 -14.92 15.60 26.00
N VAL A 435 -15.18 15.08 24.80
CA VAL A 435 -15.81 15.84 23.71
C VAL A 435 -17.17 16.37 24.17
N GLN A 436 -17.99 15.53 24.82
CA GLN A 436 -19.28 15.94 25.36
C GLN A 436 -19.12 17.10 26.36
N LEU A 437 -18.20 16.97 27.31
CA LEU A 437 -17.93 18.02 28.30
C LEU A 437 -17.41 19.31 27.64
N ALA A 438 -16.57 19.20 26.61
CA ALA A 438 -16.09 20.34 25.83
C ALA A 438 -17.23 21.06 25.12
N ASN A 439 -18.13 20.32 24.46
CA ASN A 439 -19.33 20.85 23.81
C ASN A 439 -20.26 21.56 24.80
N GLU A 440 -20.51 20.95 25.96
CA GLU A 440 -21.35 21.53 27.03
C GLU A 440 -20.78 22.84 27.59
N ASN A 441 -19.46 23.04 27.52
CA ASN A 441 -18.76 24.20 28.05
C ASN A 441 -18.23 25.17 26.97
N GLY A 442 -18.49 24.90 25.68
CA GLY A 442 -18.06 25.75 24.57
C GLY A 442 -16.54 25.77 24.33
N VAL A 443 -15.82 24.76 24.80
CA VAL A 443 -14.38 24.58 24.55
C VAL A 443 -14.20 23.92 23.19
N ALA A 444 -13.24 24.41 22.38
CA ALA A 444 -12.97 23.77 21.10
C ALA A 444 -12.37 22.38 21.31
N THR A 445 -12.75 21.39 20.51
CA THR A 445 -12.27 20.01 20.71
C THR A 445 -11.85 19.32 19.42
N LEU A 446 -10.85 18.46 19.54
CA LEU A 446 -10.23 17.69 18.46
C LEU A 446 -10.68 16.23 18.54
N SER A 447 -10.81 15.56 17.39
CA SER A 447 -10.87 14.08 17.37
C SER A 447 -9.49 13.49 17.67
N ALA A 448 -9.45 12.21 18.04
CA ALA A 448 -8.21 11.45 18.21
C ALA A 448 -8.25 10.20 17.33
N GLY A 449 -7.99 10.39 16.03
CA GLY A 449 -7.97 9.32 15.03
C GLY A 449 -9.06 9.54 13.99
N PRO A 450 -10.36 9.52 14.38
CA PRO A 450 -11.48 9.63 13.46
C PRO A 450 -11.39 10.83 12.53
N SER A 451 -11.46 10.54 11.23
CA SER A 451 -11.31 11.53 10.16
C SER A 451 -12.63 12.13 9.67
N ASP A 452 -13.75 11.47 9.92
CA ASP A 452 -15.09 11.79 9.43
C ASP A 452 -15.89 12.73 10.36
N VAL A 453 -15.34 13.08 11.52
CA VAL A 453 -16.04 13.83 12.59
C VAL A 453 -16.60 15.18 12.15
N CYS A 454 -16.06 15.79 11.10
CA CYS A 454 -16.57 17.04 10.53
C CYS A 454 -17.91 16.86 9.78
N THR A 455 -18.22 15.63 9.37
CA THR A 455 -19.44 15.26 8.64
C THR A 455 -20.33 14.28 9.41
N ARG A 456 -19.86 13.77 10.54
CA ARG A 456 -20.56 12.79 11.37
C ARG A 456 -21.84 13.39 11.94
N GLU A 457 -22.95 12.68 11.77
CA GLU A 457 -24.23 13.04 12.39
C GLU A 457 -24.24 12.59 13.86
N GLY A 458 -24.76 13.39 14.78
CA GLY A 458 -24.85 13.02 16.19
C GLY A 458 -25.06 14.21 17.12
N ASP A 459 -25.03 13.93 18.42
CA ASP A 459 -25.13 14.95 19.48
C ASP A 459 -23.76 15.56 19.83
N LEU A 460 -22.67 14.91 19.42
CA LEU A 460 -21.30 15.39 19.60
C LEU A 460 -20.80 16.15 18.37
N THR A 461 -19.98 17.15 18.60
CA THR A 461 -19.38 18.01 17.58
C THR A 461 -17.90 18.22 17.85
N TRP A 462 -17.12 18.29 16.79
CA TRP A 462 -15.68 18.53 16.81
C TRP A 462 -15.36 19.78 16.01
N ASP A 463 -14.35 20.52 16.46
CA ASP A 463 -13.85 21.71 15.74
C ASP A 463 -12.74 21.33 14.75
N ILE A 464 -11.99 20.26 15.05
CA ILE A 464 -10.89 19.76 14.22
C ILE A 464 -10.97 18.22 14.15
N ALA A 465 -10.91 17.68 12.94
CA ALA A 465 -10.62 16.27 12.72
C ALA A 465 -9.10 16.07 12.69
N VAL A 466 -8.53 15.34 13.66
CA VAL A 466 -7.14 14.87 13.59
C VAL A 466 -7.16 13.47 13.02
N ARG A 467 -6.58 13.32 11.84
CA ARG A 467 -6.73 12.18 10.94
C ARG A 467 -5.50 11.30 11.06
N PHE A 468 -5.70 10.16 11.72
CA PHE A 468 -4.79 9.02 11.80
C PHE A 468 -5.61 7.75 12.02
N ASP A 469 -6.79 7.72 11.40
CA ASP A 469 -7.77 6.66 11.57
C ASP A 469 -7.21 5.34 11.02
N GLY A 470 -7.10 4.32 11.88
CA GLY A 470 -6.60 3.01 11.48
C GLY A 470 -7.45 2.36 10.39
N GLY A 471 -8.75 2.65 10.36
CA GLY A 471 -9.69 2.21 9.33
C GLY A 471 -9.45 2.88 7.98
N ASP A 472 -9.12 4.18 7.95
CA ASP A 472 -8.74 4.87 6.72
C ASP A 472 -7.47 4.25 6.11
N TYR A 473 -6.48 3.93 6.94
CA TYR A 473 -5.26 3.28 6.48
C TYR A 473 -5.52 1.87 5.97
N VAL A 474 -6.37 1.08 6.66
CA VAL A 474 -6.83 -0.23 6.17
C VAL A 474 -7.50 -0.08 4.80
N ALA A 475 -8.46 0.84 4.66
CA ALA A 475 -9.17 1.06 3.41
C ALA A 475 -8.24 1.49 2.26
N ALA A 476 -7.20 2.27 2.54
CA ALA A 476 -6.24 2.74 1.54
C ALA A 476 -5.19 1.69 1.15
N ILE A 477 -4.72 0.86 2.10
CA ILE A 477 -3.62 -0.08 1.86
C ILE A 477 -4.10 -1.42 1.31
N PHE A 478 -5.28 -1.91 1.69
CA PHE A 478 -5.74 -3.23 1.25
C PHE A 478 -5.92 -3.38 -0.27
N PRO A 479 -6.42 -2.38 -1.02
CA PRO A 479 -6.40 -2.43 -2.47
C PRO A 479 -4.98 -2.59 -3.05
N GLN A 480 -3.99 -1.96 -2.43
CA GLN A 480 -2.57 -2.10 -2.81
C GLN A 480 -2.05 -3.49 -2.47
N ILE A 481 -2.41 -4.04 -1.31
CA ILE A 481 -2.10 -5.41 -0.90
C ILE A 481 -2.68 -6.43 -1.88
N PHE A 482 -3.97 -6.33 -2.18
CA PHE A 482 -4.64 -7.26 -3.10
C PHE A 482 -4.10 -7.18 -4.52
N SER A 483 -3.62 -6.01 -4.95
CA SER A 483 -2.94 -5.84 -6.24
C SER A 483 -1.49 -6.33 -6.27
N GLY A 484 -0.91 -6.67 -5.10
CA GLY A 484 0.51 -7.00 -4.94
C GLY A 484 1.46 -5.79 -4.90
N ALA A 485 0.93 -4.56 -4.93
CA ALA A 485 1.73 -3.33 -4.81
C ALA A 485 2.32 -3.13 -3.41
N VAL A 486 1.71 -3.72 -2.39
CA VAL A 486 2.26 -3.85 -1.04
C VAL A 486 2.24 -5.33 -0.66
N THR A 487 3.38 -5.88 -0.22
CA THR A 487 3.48 -7.28 0.21
C THR A 487 3.91 -7.37 1.68
N GLU A 488 3.86 -8.57 2.26
CA GLU A 488 4.54 -8.83 3.53
C GLU A 488 6.03 -8.48 3.43
N GLY A 489 6.60 -7.99 4.54
CA GLY A 489 7.96 -7.47 4.56
C GLY A 489 8.05 -5.99 4.19
N GLN A 490 6.97 -5.38 3.70
CA GLN A 490 6.93 -3.99 3.30
C GLN A 490 6.14 -3.11 4.26
N THR A 491 6.49 -1.83 4.27
CA THR A 491 5.82 -0.79 5.06
C THR A 491 5.43 0.38 4.16
N LYS A 492 4.13 0.69 4.10
CA LYS A 492 3.62 1.92 3.48
C LYS A 492 3.54 3.01 4.55
N VAL A 493 4.34 4.07 4.37
CA VAL A 493 4.24 5.27 5.20
C VAL A 493 3.29 6.26 4.54
N PHE A 494 2.23 6.63 5.25
CA PHE A 494 1.29 7.68 4.89
C PHE A 494 1.82 9.05 5.36
N ARG A 495 1.79 10.06 4.50
CA ARG A 495 2.46 11.35 4.70
C ARG A 495 1.51 12.51 4.54
N VAL A 496 1.56 13.48 5.46
CA VAL A 496 0.67 14.66 5.41
C VAL A 496 1.01 15.51 4.19
N GLY A 497 -0.02 15.90 3.43
CA GLY A 497 0.15 16.67 2.19
C GLY A 497 0.54 15.86 0.96
N VAL A 498 0.79 14.55 1.10
CA VAL A 498 1.04 13.62 0.00
C VAL A 498 -0.10 12.63 -0.13
N ASP A 499 -0.40 11.93 0.96
CA ASP A 499 -1.51 10.99 1.04
C ASP A 499 -2.74 11.71 1.61
N PRO A 500 -3.96 11.37 1.16
CA PRO A 500 -5.15 12.05 1.63
C PRO A 500 -5.51 11.65 3.06
N GLU A 501 -5.05 10.53 3.62
CA GLU A 501 -5.46 9.99 4.93
C GLU A 501 -4.97 10.82 6.13
N PRO A 502 -3.66 11.12 6.30
CA PRO A 502 -3.15 11.73 7.53
C PRO A 502 -3.26 13.26 7.58
N GLY A 503 -3.32 13.81 8.80
CA GLY A 503 -3.14 15.24 9.09
C GLY A 503 -4.27 15.83 9.94
N ALA A 504 -4.62 17.10 9.75
CA ALA A 504 -5.70 17.75 10.48
C ALA A 504 -6.55 18.68 9.61
N VAL A 505 -7.86 18.68 9.85
CA VAL A 505 -8.84 19.52 9.13
C VAL A 505 -9.69 20.28 10.13
N ILE A 506 -9.86 21.59 9.93
CA ILE A 506 -10.81 22.41 10.70
C ILE A 506 -12.21 22.20 10.12
N CYS A 507 -13.15 21.67 10.91
CA CYS A 507 -14.45 21.23 10.40
C CYS A 507 -15.31 22.33 9.78
N ASN A 508 -15.18 23.56 10.28
CA ASN A 508 -15.90 24.73 9.77
C ASN A 508 -14.93 25.88 9.46
N ALA A 509 -13.86 25.58 8.72
CA ALA A 509 -12.82 26.54 8.39
C ALA A 509 -13.37 27.78 7.65
N THR A 510 -12.93 28.96 8.06
CA THR A 510 -12.98 30.15 7.21
C THR A 510 -12.04 29.99 6.01
N ALA A 511 -12.23 30.81 4.96
CA ALA A 511 -11.35 30.77 3.79
C ALA A 511 -9.87 31.05 4.14
N ASP A 512 -9.62 31.91 5.12
CA ASP A 512 -8.26 32.23 5.58
C ASP A 512 -7.66 31.06 6.38
N GLN A 513 -8.45 30.40 7.23
CA GLN A 513 -8.03 29.19 7.94
C GLN A 513 -7.73 28.05 6.97
N GLN A 514 -8.58 27.82 5.98
CA GLN A 514 -8.34 26.80 4.96
C GLN A 514 -7.06 27.09 4.17
N ALA A 515 -6.87 28.33 3.70
CA ALA A 515 -5.67 28.71 2.97
C ALA A 515 -4.39 28.54 3.82
N ALA A 516 -4.46 28.78 5.12
CA ALA A 516 -3.34 28.56 6.04
C ALA A 516 -3.05 27.07 6.23
N MET A 517 -4.08 26.23 6.37
CA MET A 517 -3.92 24.77 6.45
C MET A 517 -3.36 24.18 5.15
N ASP A 518 -3.84 24.63 3.98
CA ASP A 518 -3.34 24.20 2.67
C ASP A 518 -1.84 24.53 2.52
N ALA A 519 -1.41 25.69 3.01
CA ALA A 519 0.00 26.08 3.00
C ALA A 519 0.85 25.19 3.91
N VAL A 520 0.37 24.87 5.12
CA VAL A 520 1.03 23.95 6.05
C VAL A 520 1.19 22.55 5.43
N TYR A 521 0.14 22.04 4.78
CA TYR A 521 0.18 20.75 4.09
C TYR A 521 1.23 20.74 2.99
N ALA A 522 1.31 21.81 2.19
CA ALA A 522 2.34 21.94 1.15
C ALA A 522 3.77 22.01 1.73
N GLU A 523 3.97 22.75 2.82
CA GLU A 523 5.27 22.86 3.48
C GLU A 523 5.72 21.51 4.07
N ILE A 524 4.81 20.74 4.68
CA ILE A 524 5.12 19.38 5.15
C ILE A 524 5.48 18.48 3.97
N ALA A 525 4.67 18.47 2.90
CA ALA A 525 4.90 17.65 1.71
C ALA A 525 6.25 17.96 1.03
N ASP A 526 6.66 19.23 1.02
CA ASP A 526 7.95 19.69 0.49
C ASP A 526 9.13 19.39 1.44
N GLY A 527 8.87 18.83 2.62
CA GLY A 527 9.87 18.43 3.60
C GLY A 527 10.45 19.59 4.43
N ALA A 528 9.74 20.72 4.53
CA ALA A 528 10.24 21.94 5.19
C ALA A 528 10.62 21.73 6.66
N PHE A 529 9.94 20.81 7.35
CA PHE A 529 10.10 20.54 8.79
C PHE A 529 10.76 19.19 9.10
N ALA A 530 11.35 18.52 8.10
CA ALA A 530 11.86 17.16 8.27
C ALA A 530 12.94 17.04 9.36
N ALA A 531 13.75 18.09 9.57
CA ALA A 531 14.78 18.10 10.61
C ALA A 531 14.17 18.23 12.02
N GLU A 532 13.16 19.09 12.16
CA GLU A 532 12.42 19.31 13.40
C GLU A 532 11.63 18.06 13.80
N PHE A 533 10.90 17.45 12.86
CA PHE A 533 10.21 16.19 13.10
C PHE A 533 11.17 15.04 13.44
N GLY A 534 12.33 15.00 12.79
CA GLY A 534 13.41 14.07 13.15
C GLY A 534 13.91 14.27 14.59
N ALA A 535 14.04 15.51 15.04
CA ALA A 535 14.46 15.83 16.40
C ALA A 535 13.40 15.47 17.45
N ILE A 536 12.12 15.73 17.16
CA ILE A 536 10.98 15.34 18.01
C ILE A 536 10.98 13.82 18.22
N LYS A 537 11.11 13.04 17.15
CA LYS A 537 11.19 11.57 17.22
C LYS A 537 12.42 11.09 18.00
N ALA A 538 13.58 11.70 17.77
CA ALA A 538 14.78 11.34 18.53
C ALA A 538 14.60 11.55 20.05
N GLU A 539 13.93 12.63 20.45
CA GLU A 539 13.61 12.89 21.85
C GLU A 539 12.59 11.90 22.43
N ALA A 540 11.51 11.62 21.70
CA ALA A 540 10.44 10.75 22.14
C ALA A 540 10.87 9.28 22.30
N TYR A 541 11.71 8.76 21.39
CA TYR A 541 12.11 7.34 21.38
C TYR A 541 13.54 7.08 21.87
N GLY A 542 14.34 8.12 22.10
CA GLY A 542 15.67 8.02 22.73
C GLY A 542 16.79 7.53 21.81
N TYR A 543 16.75 7.86 20.51
CA TYR A 543 17.76 7.49 19.52
C TYR A 543 18.83 8.56 19.28
#